data_AF-A0A1W6BVU1-F1
#
_entry.id   AF-A0A1W6BVU1-F1
#
_cell.length_a   1.000
_cell.length_b   1.000
_cell.length_c   1.000
_cell.angle_alpha   90.00
_cell.angle_beta   90.00
_cell.angle_gamma   90.00
#
_symmetry.space_group_name_H-M   'P 1'
#
loop_
_entity.id
_entity.type
_entity.pdbx_description
1 polymer ?
#
loop_
_entity_poly.entity_id
_entity_poly.type
_entity_poly.pdbx_seq_one_letter_code
_entity_poly.pdbx_strand_id
1 'polypeptide(L)'
;MDKKSDSWIVAARPDGFGQRFCSILVGLYLAKKLQFNFGFVWENSIDIKADLSSKNDKNKNFLGVAMDKAELIFGENFIKNYLLNPSIDSWVDSYSHPLTYGMRIMKKAKTFKQLKQKSRFDRKWGYYACPYLPSDFLVDCERKECLEELGNIYKSIPFSKEFTDIQKRVHDISLSLNHNFIALHIRGGEVVFSHSIRQAMHSPISKERFFPYEIALELAQMELKANNHIIIFGQDIQANHILANHLKSFKEFSHLNVKTCEEFFDKKLNDIQRAFFELNLMARAFKVYSTKNSGFAGLIRMISGDDRIISYDKIFSSEKQFEIIKENIQRLKFHNLQIAASYFKLFDLSKNLKKPIQESLEYLLKALEFDKENMAYRIFIMKEFFNQNKYKEIDSMLKNILQTQAKEFLQTMLNPIFGEFECYFYDYVYFDDENFPYIVFMGSKICEFFRFSQRKKYLRLCYLKNEQERKNLLNLEKMSIPKYFFRSYKSNVRLALRLHRKIYKSQNITKKEYFNQIPLILMKALKDSFRQKYLIYKLFILDIIKK
;
A
#
# COMPACT_ATOMS: atom_id res chain seq x y z
N MET A 1 22.33 17.22 36.55
CA MET A 1 22.70 16.42 35.36
C MET A 1 22.57 14.96 35.76
N ASP A 2 21.40 14.36 35.49
CA ASP A 2 21.12 12.98 35.89
C ASP A 2 21.83 11.99 34.97
N LYS A 3 22.34 10.89 35.54
CA LYS A 3 23.05 9.82 34.81
C LYS A 3 22.27 9.37 33.58
N LYS A 4 22.85 9.55 32.39
CA LYS A 4 22.36 8.93 31.14
C LYS A 4 22.32 7.40 31.33
N SER A 5 21.18 6.79 31.02
CA SER A 5 21.00 5.33 31.03
C SER A 5 21.90 4.65 29.99
N ASP A 6 22.34 3.41 30.22
CA ASP A 6 23.07 2.63 29.20
C ASP A 6 22.15 2.12 28.06
N SER A 7 20.84 2.31 28.19
CA SER A 7 19.84 1.77 27.26
C SER A 7 19.36 2.82 26.25
N TRP A 8 19.10 2.40 25.03
CA TRP A 8 18.82 3.26 23.88
C TRP A 8 17.51 2.91 23.16
N ILE A 9 16.87 3.95 22.63
CA ILE A 9 15.84 3.87 21.59
C ILE A 9 16.41 4.50 20.31
N VAL A 10 16.47 3.73 19.23
CA VAL A 10 17.08 4.16 17.96
C VAL A 10 16.07 4.20 16.82
N ALA A 11 15.91 5.35 16.16
CA ALA A 11 15.12 5.45 14.93
C ALA A 11 16.01 5.25 13.69
N ALA A 12 15.78 4.19 12.91
CA ALA A 12 16.68 3.82 11.79
C ALA A 12 15.94 3.26 10.57
N ARG A 13 14.77 3.83 10.24
CA ARG A 13 13.94 3.32 9.16
C ARG A 13 14.51 3.69 7.77
N PRO A 14 14.49 2.77 6.78
CA PRO A 14 14.96 3.04 5.43
C PRO A 14 13.87 3.63 4.49
N ASP A 15 12.77 4.16 5.05
CA ASP A 15 11.62 4.67 4.28
C ASP A 15 11.82 6.11 3.76
N GLY A 16 10.78 6.71 3.18
CA GLY A 16 10.71 8.16 2.94
C GLY A 16 10.46 8.99 4.20
N PHE A 17 10.51 10.31 4.06
CA PHE A 17 10.48 11.29 5.15
C PHE A 17 9.42 11.02 6.23
N GLY A 18 8.15 10.88 5.85
CA GLY A 18 7.06 10.77 6.82
C GLY A 18 7.21 9.59 7.80
N GLN A 19 7.59 8.41 7.31
CA GLN A 19 7.76 7.21 8.14
C GLN A 19 9.00 7.30 9.04
N ARG A 20 10.09 7.88 8.54
CA ARG A 20 11.29 8.15 9.36
C ARG A 20 10.96 9.13 10.46
N PHE A 21 10.23 10.18 10.14
CA PHE A 21 9.92 11.23 11.08
C PHE A 21 8.92 10.76 12.15
N CYS A 22 7.91 9.95 11.80
CA CYS A 22 7.13 9.20 12.79
C CYS A 22 8.02 8.40 13.74
N SER A 23 8.99 7.65 13.21
CA SER A 23 9.89 6.85 14.04
C SER A 23 10.75 7.71 14.97
N ILE A 24 11.12 8.92 14.57
CA ILE A 24 11.85 9.87 15.42
C ILE A 24 10.96 10.36 16.56
N LEU A 25 9.73 10.82 16.27
CA LEU A 25 8.79 11.29 17.29
C LEU A 25 8.46 10.18 18.31
N VAL A 26 8.15 8.99 17.83
CA VAL A 26 7.91 7.81 18.67
C VAL A 26 9.15 7.44 19.48
N GLY A 27 10.34 7.51 18.87
CA GLY A 27 11.59 7.21 19.55
C GLY A 27 11.89 8.17 20.70
N LEU A 28 11.73 9.48 20.48
CA LEU A 28 11.85 10.52 21.52
C LEU A 28 10.84 10.30 22.65
N TYR A 29 9.57 10.00 22.32
CA TYR A 29 8.53 9.72 23.30
C TYR A 29 8.88 8.52 24.18
N LEU A 30 9.26 7.40 23.56
CA LEU A 30 9.62 6.18 24.29
C LEU A 30 10.89 6.39 25.12
N ALA A 31 11.90 7.08 24.59
CA ALA A 31 13.13 7.39 25.32
C ALA A 31 12.81 8.20 26.60
N LYS A 32 11.95 9.21 26.49
CA LYS A 32 11.48 10.01 27.63
C LYS A 32 10.73 9.16 28.66
N LYS A 33 9.72 8.38 28.23
CA LYS A 33 8.92 7.52 29.14
C LYS A 33 9.74 6.44 29.83
N LEU A 34 10.74 5.90 29.14
CA LEU A 34 11.59 4.82 29.65
C LEU A 34 12.83 5.32 30.40
N GLN A 35 13.14 6.62 30.33
CA GLN A 35 14.40 7.21 30.79
C GLN A 35 15.61 6.56 30.08
N PHE A 36 15.49 6.33 28.78
CA PHE A 36 16.53 5.80 27.91
C PHE A 36 17.15 6.93 27.08
N ASN A 37 18.33 6.68 26.51
CA ASN A 37 18.89 7.57 25.50
C ASN A 37 18.11 7.46 24.19
N PHE A 38 18.12 8.51 23.40
CA PHE A 38 17.58 8.52 22.05
C PHE A 38 18.69 8.78 21.03
N GLY A 39 18.58 8.16 19.86
CA GLY A 39 19.36 8.53 18.69
C GLY A 39 18.64 8.13 17.40
N PHE A 40 19.09 8.65 16.26
CA PHE A 40 18.55 8.29 14.96
C PHE A 40 19.65 8.14 13.91
N VAL A 41 19.41 7.26 12.94
CA VAL A 41 20.26 7.06 11.77
C VAL A 41 19.56 7.65 10.55
N TRP A 42 20.30 8.39 9.73
CA TRP A 42 19.78 9.04 8.54
C TRP A 42 20.59 8.72 7.30
N GLU A 43 20.36 7.54 6.71
CA GLU A 43 20.98 7.20 5.43
C GLU A 43 20.18 7.79 4.25
N ASN A 44 20.88 8.37 3.27
CA ASN A 44 20.29 8.84 2.01
C ASN A 44 19.94 7.71 1.03
N SER A 45 19.57 6.54 1.54
CA SER A 45 19.11 5.37 0.79
C SER A 45 17.64 5.10 1.10
N ILE A 46 16.82 4.82 0.08
CA ILE A 46 15.40 4.44 0.26
C ILE A 46 15.27 2.97 -0.15
N ASP A 47 14.73 2.12 0.72
CA ASP A 47 14.51 0.68 0.44
C ASP A 47 13.32 0.40 -0.49
N ILE A 48 12.76 1.45 -1.11
CA ILE A 48 11.68 1.33 -2.09
C ILE A 48 12.32 1.34 -3.48
N LYS A 49 12.79 0.16 -3.92
CA LYS A 49 13.21 -0.06 -5.32
C LYS A 49 12.07 0.08 -6.33
N ALA A 50 10.81 0.09 -5.87
CA ALA A 50 9.64 0.16 -6.74
C ALA A 50 9.50 1.51 -7.49
N ASP A 51 10.24 2.55 -7.08
CA ASP A 51 10.08 3.90 -7.63
C ASP A 51 11.41 4.61 -7.95
N LEU A 52 12.56 3.92 -7.84
CA LEU A 52 13.84 4.52 -8.24
C LEU A 52 13.97 4.70 -9.77
N SER A 53 13.18 3.96 -10.56
CA SER A 53 13.10 4.15 -12.01
C SER A 53 12.36 5.43 -12.43
N SER A 54 11.68 6.10 -11.50
CA SER A 54 10.87 7.29 -11.81
C SER A 54 11.59 8.61 -11.54
N LYS A 55 12.81 8.60 -10.97
CA LYS A 55 13.57 9.84 -10.69
C LYS A 55 13.93 10.65 -11.95
N ASN A 56 13.90 10.03 -13.14
CA ASN A 56 14.29 10.67 -14.41
C ASN A 56 13.12 10.96 -15.36
N ASP A 57 11.87 10.75 -14.94
CA ASP A 57 10.73 10.97 -15.84
C ASP A 57 10.20 12.42 -15.69
N LYS A 58 10.54 13.27 -16.67
CA LYS A 58 10.06 14.66 -16.75
C LYS A 58 8.53 14.76 -16.94
N ASN A 59 7.85 13.64 -17.19
CA ASN A 59 6.40 13.56 -17.40
C ASN A 59 5.63 13.01 -16.18
N LYS A 60 6.17 13.16 -14.97
CA LYS A 60 5.46 12.74 -13.75
C LYS A 60 4.18 13.53 -13.54
N ASN A 61 3.04 12.84 -13.62
CA ASN A 61 1.74 13.36 -13.22
C ASN A 61 1.51 13.27 -11.70
N PHE A 62 2.49 12.82 -10.89
CA PHE A 62 2.33 12.67 -9.45
C PHE A 62 3.59 12.90 -8.60
N LEU A 63 3.39 13.26 -7.33
CA LEU A 63 4.45 13.51 -6.35
C LEU A 63 5.02 12.22 -5.75
N GLY A 64 6.35 12.08 -5.83
CA GLY A 64 7.11 10.92 -5.37
C GLY A 64 7.51 10.96 -3.88
N VAL A 65 8.48 10.11 -3.52
CA VAL A 65 8.99 10.02 -2.14
C VAL A 65 9.99 11.13 -1.85
N ALA A 66 9.62 12.06 -0.97
CA ALA A 66 10.50 13.14 -0.52
C ALA A 66 11.55 12.66 0.49
N MET A 67 12.82 13.01 0.25
CA MET A 67 13.98 12.77 1.13
C MET A 67 15.07 13.80 0.84
N ASP A 68 15.78 14.21 1.88
CA ASP A 68 16.98 15.04 1.78
C ASP A 68 17.94 14.74 2.94
N LYS A 69 19.10 15.39 2.95
CA LYS A 69 20.09 15.32 4.03
C LYS A 69 19.52 15.79 5.37
N ALA A 70 19.90 15.15 6.48
CA ALA A 70 19.42 15.50 7.82
C ALA A 70 19.77 16.94 8.19
N GLU A 71 20.94 17.41 7.74
CA GLU A 71 21.52 18.74 7.94
C GLU A 71 20.68 19.85 7.32
N LEU A 72 19.85 19.54 6.32
CA LEU A 72 18.94 20.51 5.70
C LEU A 72 17.61 20.62 6.43
N ILE A 73 17.25 19.61 7.23
CA ILE A 73 15.94 19.51 7.91
C ILE A 73 16.05 19.97 9.36
N PHE A 74 17.06 19.47 10.08
CA PHE A 74 17.21 19.65 11.52
C PHE A 74 18.24 20.72 11.84
N GLY A 75 18.05 21.42 12.95
CA GLY A 75 19.04 22.37 13.47
C GLY A 75 20.29 21.65 13.98
N GLU A 76 21.43 22.33 13.93
CA GLU A 76 22.75 21.77 14.28
C GLU A 76 22.77 21.13 15.67
N ASN A 77 22.11 21.76 16.66
CA ASN A 77 22.02 21.24 18.02
C ASN A 77 21.26 19.90 18.09
N PHE A 78 20.23 19.70 17.27
CA PHE A 78 19.50 18.44 17.23
C PHE A 78 20.38 17.32 16.65
N ILE A 79 21.09 17.63 15.57
CA ILE A 79 22.00 16.70 14.89
C ILE A 79 23.12 16.29 15.82
N LYS A 80 23.81 17.25 16.44
CA LYS A 80 24.90 16.99 17.38
C LYS A 80 24.49 16.09 18.55
N ASN A 81 23.25 16.23 19.02
CA ASN A 81 22.77 15.51 20.19
C ASN A 81 22.21 14.11 19.88
N TYR A 82 21.69 13.89 18.67
CA TYR A 82 20.87 12.71 18.38
C TYR A 82 21.20 11.97 17.08
N LEU A 83 21.91 12.57 16.12
CA LEU A 83 22.30 11.86 14.89
C LEU A 83 23.44 10.88 15.22
N LEU A 84 23.18 9.60 14.96
CA LEU A 84 24.16 8.52 15.12
C LEU A 84 24.87 8.27 13.79
N ASN A 85 26.15 7.97 13.86
CA ASN A 85 26.95 7.52 12.73
C ASN A 85 27.29 6.03 12.89
N PRO A 86 26.59 5.11 12.21
CA PRO A 86 26.78 3.67 12.39
C PRO A 86 28.18 3.15 12.07
N SER A 87 28.99 3.88 11.28
CA SER A 87 30.37 3.49 10.97
C SER A 87 31.39 3.93 12.03
N ILE A 88 31.01 4.86 12.92
CA ILE A 88 31.86 5.39 14.00
C ILE A 88 31.36 4.92 15.37
N ASP A 89 30.05 4.74 15.52
CA ASP A 89 29.40 4.40 16.78
C ASP A 89 29.46 2.87 17.04
N SER A 90 30.45 2.47 17.82
CA SER A 90 30.84 1.08 18.10
C SER A 90 29.80 0.19 18.81
N TRP A 91 28.65 0.75 19.24
CA TRP A 91 27.55 0.00 19.87
C TRP A 91 26.55 -0.60 18.88
N VAL A 92 26.62 -0.26 17.59
CA VAL A 92 25.81 -0.92 16.56
C VAL A 92 26.48 -2.25 16.20
N ASP A 93 25.95 -3.37 16.73
CA ASP A 93 26.46 -4.73 16.46
C ASP A 93 26.84 -4.89 14.98
N SER A 94 28.12 -5.21 14.72
CA SER A 94 28.74 -5.33 13.38
C SER A 94 28.06 -6.32 12.43
N TYR A 95 27.14 -7.14 12.95
CA TYR A 95 26.38 -8.16 12.23
C TYR A 95 24.95 -7.73 11.83
N SER A 96 24.53 -6.51 12.17
CA SER A 96 23.21 -6.00 11.79
C SER A 96 23.30 -4.84 10.81
N HIS A 97 22.55 -4.93 9.70
CA HIS A 97 22.33 -3.78 8.83
C HIS A 97 21.83 -2.62 9.72
N PRO A 98 22.42 -1.42 9.62
CA PRO A 98 22.08 -0.29 10.50
C PRO A 98 20.63 0.17 10.35
N LEU A 99 19.95 -0.25 9.29
CA LEU A 99 18.58 0.11 8.95
C LEU A 99 17.61 -1.01 9.30
N THR A 100 16.48 -0.64 9.89
CA THR A 100 15.40 -1.57 10.23
C THR A 100 14.08 -0.85 10.36
N TYR A 101 13.01 -1.58 10.04
CA TYR A 101 11.64 -1.09 10.22
C TYR A 101 11.19 -1.00 11.69
N GLY A 102 11.98 -1.52 12.65
CA GLY A 102 11.72 -1.35 14.09
C GLY A 102 10.48 -2.10 14.63
N MET A 103 9.87 -2.99 13.85
CA MET A 103 8.60 -3.65 14.19
C MET A 103 8.65 -4.61 15.39
N ARG A 104 9.85 -4.94 15.89
CA ARG A 104 10.02 -5.93 16.96
C ARG A 104 9.62 -5.39 18.33
N ILE A 105 9.75 -4.08 18.58
CA ILE A 105 9.36 -3.45 19.85
C ILE A 105 7.88 -3.71 20.16
N MET A 106 7.01 -3.64 19.15
CA MET A 106 5.56 -3.88 19.26
C MET A 106 5.19 -5.34 19.63
N LYS A 107 6.11 -6.29 19.42
CA LYS A 107 5.91 -7.71 19.68
C LYS A 107 6.43 -8.14 21.05
N LYS A 108 7.52 -7.53 21.52
CA LYS A 108 8.25 -7.99 22.71
C LYS A 108 7.67 -7.50 24.03
N ALA A 109 6.92 -6.40 24.04
CA ALA A 109 6.33 -5.84 25.25
C ALA A 109 4.97 -5.19 24.98
N LYS A 110 4.13 -5.17 26.02
CA LYS A 110 2.80 -4.55 26.03
C LYS A 110 2.68 -3.41 27.03
N THR A 111 3.63 -3.24 27.94
CA THR A 111 3.64 -2.15 28.91
C THR A 111 4.98 -1.43 28.97
N PHE A 112 5.00 -0.19 29.46
CA PHE A 112 6.26 0.54 29.68
C PHE A 112 7.18 -0.22 30.65
N LYS A 113 6.62 -0.83 31.72
CA LYS A 113 7.38 -1.65 32.67
C LYS A 113 8.08 -2.83 31.98
N GLN A 114 7.40 -3.50 31.05
CA GLN A 114 7.99 -4.61 30.29
C GLN A 114 9.08 -4.12 29.34
N LEU A 115 8.91 -2.95 28.71
CA LEU A 115 9.93 -2.38 27.84
C LEU A 115 11.24 -2.10 28.58
N LYS A 116 11.20 -1.74 29.87
CA LYS A 116 12.41 -1.54 30.70
C LYS A 116 13.20 -2.82 31.01
N GLN A 117 12.63 -4.01 30.79
CA GLN A 117 13.30 -5.28 31.11
C GLN A 117 14.37 -5.62 30.06
N LYS A 118 15.66 -5.65 30.46
CA LYS A 118 16.78 -5.97 29.58
C LYS A 118 16.62 -7.30 28.83
N SER A 119 16.02 -8.32 29.46
CA SER A 119 15.73 -9.62 28.84
C SER A 119 14.78 -9.55 27.64
N ARG A 120 14.03 -8.44 27.49
CA ARG A 120 13.09 -8.21 26.39
C ARG A 120 13.65 -7.32 25.29
N PHE A 121 14.86 -6.78 25.43
CA PHE A 121 15.42 -5.87 24.45
C PHE A 121 15.54 -6.53 23.07
N ASP A 122 15.43 -5.74 22.00
CA ASP A 122 15.71 -6.23 20.64
C ASP A 122 17.21 -6.42 20.39
N ARG A 123 18.01 -5.57 21.04
CA ARG A 123 19.46 -5.54 20.98
C ARG A 123 20.02 -5.45 22.39
N LYS A 124 21.30 -5.80 22.59
CA LYS A 124 21.95 -5.69 23.90
C LYS A 124 21.82 -4.28 24.50
N TRP A 125 21.78 -3.26 23.64
CA TRP A 125 21.65 -1.86 23.99
C TRP A 125 20.20 -1.32 24.08
N GLY A 126 19.17 -2.06 23.64
CA GLY A 126 17.78 -1.56 23.68
C GLY A 126 16.92 -1.93 22.47
N TYR A 127 16.22 -0.94 21.90
CA TYR A 127 15.22 -1.15 20.85
C TYR A 127 15.35 -0.18 19.68
N TYR A 128 14.92 -0.64 18.51
CA TYR A 128 14.58 0.26 17.42
C TYR A 128 13.15 0.78 17.55
N ALA A 129 12.97 2.07 17.27
CA ALA A 129 11.66 2.72 17.21
C ALA A 129 10.87 2.30 15.97
N CYS A 130 9.54 2.26 16.11
CA CYS A 130 8.61 2.00 15.02
C CYS A 130 7.81 3.27 14.69
N PRO A 131 7.14 3.37 13.53
CA PRO A 131 6.41 4.58 13.13
C PRO A 131 4.97 4.61 13.63
N TYR A 132 4.53 3.60 14.39
CA TYR A 132 3.17 3.49 14.91
C TYR A 132 3.05 4.20 16.25
N LEU A 133 1.85 4.70 16.54
CA LEU A 133 1.57 5.39 17.78
C LEU A 133 1.76 4.43 18.97
N PRO A 134 2.49 4.82 20.03
CA PRO A 134 2.70 3.98 21.22
C PRO A 134 1.42 3.41 21.81
N SER A 135 0.35 4.20 21.88
CA SER A 135 -0.97 3.75 22.36
C SER A 135 -1.60 2.64 21.51
N ASP A 136 -1.17 2.44 20.27
CA ASP A 136 -1.68 1.35 19.41
C ASP A 136 -1.08 -0.02 19.80
N PHE A 137 -0.01 -0.06 20.60
CA PHE A 137 0.66 -1.31 20.98
C PHE A 137 1.07 -1.45 22.45
N LEU A 138 1.02 -0.37 23.23
CA LEU A 138 1.18 -0.37 24.68
C LEU A 138 -0.17 -0.19 25.36
N VAL A 139 -0.55 -1.14 26.23
CA VAL A 139 -1.86 -1.17 26.88
C VAL A 139 -1.98 -0.17 28.02
N ASP A 140 -0.85 0.28 28.58
CA ASP A 140 -0.74 1.28 29.63
C ASP A 140 -0.39 2.68 29.06
N CYS A 141 -0.69 2.92 27.79
CA CYS A 141 -0.47 4.19 27.10
C CYS A 141 -1.82 4.73 26.59
N GLU A 142 -2.35 5.74 27.28
CA GLU A 142 -3.59 6.41 26.89
C GLU A 142 -3.36 7.23 25.60
N ARG A 143 -4.32 7.18 24.67
CA ARG A 143 -4.16 7.71 23.31
C ARG A 143 -4.09 9.22 23.28
N LYS A 144 -4.98 9.92 24.00
CA LYS A 144 -5.04 11.38 24.01
C LYS A 144 -3.78 11.97 24.64
N GLU A 145 -3.36 11.49 25.81
CA GLU A 145 -2.12 11.87 26.48
C GLU A 145 -0.90 11.57 25.60
N CYS A 146 -0.87 10.42 24.94
CA CYS A 146 0.21 10.06 24.03
C CYS A 146 0.34 11.05 22.87
N LEU A 147 -0.79 11.43 22.25
CA LEU A 147 -0.80 12.40 21.16
C LEU A 147 -0.39 13.79 21.64
N GLU A 148 -0.95 14.28 22.75
CA GLU A 148 -0.58 15.58 23.33
C GLU A 148 0.93 15.67 23.61
N GLU A 149 1.51 14.63 24.20
CA GLU A 149 2.95 14.57 24.45
C GLU A 149 3.79 14.51 23.16
N LEU A 150 3.34 13.76 22.14
CA LEU A 150 4.00 13.71 20.84
C LEU A 150 3.96 15.07 20.13
N GLY A 151 2.84 15.80 20.23
CA GLY A 151 2.71 17.16 19.71
C GLY A 151 3.67 18.12 20.41
N ASN A 152 3.85 17.98 21.73
CA ASN A 152 4.82 18.76 22.49
C ASN A 152 6.27 18.40 22.13
N ILE A 153 6.56 17.11 21.93
CA ILE A 153 7.87 16.66 21.42
C ILE A 153 8.14 17.29 20.06
N TYR A 154 7.18 17.25 19.13
CA TYR A 154 7.32 17.85 17.81
C TYR A 154 7.68 19.34 17.89
N LYS A 155 6.95 20.11 18.71
CA LYS A 155 7.20 21.55 18.93
C LYS A 155 8.58 21.84 19.52
N SER A 156 9.18 20.88 20.24
CA SER A 156 10.50 21.05 20.86
C SER A 156 11.68 20.72 19.95
N ILE A 157 11.44 20.12 18.79
CA ILE A 157 12.51 19.79 17.84
C ILE A 157 13.04 21.08 17.21
N PRO A 158 14.35 21.38 17.33
CA PRO A 158 14.95 22.48 16.61
C PRO A 158 15.11 22.10 15.13
N PHE A 159 14.35 22.74 14.25
CA PHE A 159 14.49 22.62 12.80
C PHE A 159 15.52 23.61 12.26
N SER A 160 15.96 23.40 11.01
CA SER A 160 16.73 24.41 10.28
C SER A 160 15.93 25.69 10.06
N LYS A 161 16.60 26.77 9.64
CA LYS A 161 15.96 28.07 9.43
C LYS A 161 14.84 27.96 8.38
N GLU A 162 15.11 27.29 7.27
CA GLU A 162 14.18 27.09 6.16
C GLU A 162 12.91 26.36 6.61
N PHE A 163 13.05 25.32 7.42
CA PHE A 163 11.91 24.55 7.93
C PHE A 163 11.15 25.32 9.03
N THR A 164 11.85 26.11 9.83
CA THR A 164 11.22 27.01 10.80
C THR A 164 10.40 28.09 10.11
N ASP A 165 10.89 28.64 9.00
CA ASP A 165 10.16 29.63 8.21
C ASP A 165 8.93 29.02 7.52
N ILE A 166 8.99 27.75 7.11
CA ILE A 166 7.81 27.00 6.66
C ILE A 166 6.75 26.90 7.77
N GLN A 167 7.15 26.60 9.02
CA GLN A 167 6.20 26.52 10.13
C GLN A 167 5.51 27.86 10.40
N LYS A 168 6.24 28.98 10.31
CA LYS A 168 5.68 30.33 10.44
C LYS A 168 4.66 30.62 9.34
N ARG A 169 5.02 30.36 8.08
CA ARG A 169 4.09 30.54 6.95
C ARG A 169 2.81 29.72 7.11
N VAL A 170 2.94 28.47 7.55
CA VAL A 170 1.79 27.60 7.82
C VAL A 170 0.92 28.16 8.95
N HIS A 171 1.52 28.77 9.97
CA HIS A 171 0.79 29.45 11.04
C HIS A 171 -0.04 30.62 10.48
N ASP A 172 0.57 31.48 9.67
CA ASP A 172 -0.07 32.66 9.07
C ASP A 172 -1.24 32.27 8.16
N ILE A 173 -1.06 31.23 7.33
CA ILE A 173 -2.13 30.68 6.49
C ILE A 173 -3.28 30.20 7.36
N SER A 174 -2.99 29.46 8.42
CA SER A 174 -4.02 28.94 9.30
C SER A 174 -4.79 30.05 10.03
N LEU A 175 -4.12 31.14 10.43
CA LEU A 175 -4.76 32.33 11.00
C LEU A 175 -5.66 33.03 9.98
N SER A 176 -5.22 33.19 8.74
CA SER A 176 -6.05 33.84 7.69
C SER A 176 -7.32 33.06 7.33
N LEU A 177 -7.36 31.76 7.63
CA LEU A 177 -8.55 30.90 7.50
C LEU A 177 -9.32 30.75 8.82
N ASN A 178 -9.01 31.55 9.84
CA ASN A 178 -9.57 31.48 11.19
C ASN A 178 -9.54 30.07 11.80
N HIS A 179 -8.49 29.30 11.48
CA HIS A 179 -8.35 27.88 11.83
C HIS A 179 -9.51 26.97 11.38
N ASN A 180 -10.43 27.46 10.54
CA ASN A 180 -11.66 26.76 10.19
C ASN A 180 -11.60 26.19 8.77
N PHE A 181 -10.78 25.15 8.58
CA PHE A 181 -10.73 24.44 7.31
C PHE A 181 -10.61 22.93 7.48
N ILE A 182 -11.13 22.22 6.48
CA ILE A 182 -11.03 20.78 6.30
C ILE A 182 -9.92 20.51 5.30
N ALA A 183 -9.07 19.54 5.60
CA ALA A 183 -8.10 19.03 4.65
C ALA A 183 -8.64 17.77 3.95
N LEU A 184 -8.68 17.78 2.62
CA LEU A 184 -8.92 16.58 1.81
C LEU A 184 -7.57 16.04 1.35
N HIS A 185 -7.07 14.97 1.99
CA HIS A 185 -5.80 14.33 1.64
C HIS A 185 -6.04 13.14 0.69
N ILE A 186 -6.08 13.46 -0.61
CA ILE A 186 -6.34 12.57 -1.74
C ILE A 186 -5.05 11.85 -2.17
N ARG A 187 -4.85 10.64 -1.62
CA ARG A 187 -3.77 9.74 -2.02
C ARG A 187 -4.20 8.89 -3.22
N GLY A 188 -3.25 8.52 -4.07
CA GLY A 188 -3.54 7.58 -5.16
C GLY A 188 -2.72 7.80 -6.41
N GLY A 189 -1.99 8.91 -6.53
CA GLY A 189 -1.20 9.21 -7.72
C GLY A 189 -0.21 8.08 -8.08
N GLU A 190 0.50 7.55 -7.09
CA GLU A 190 1.39 6.39 -7.32
C GLU A 190 0.64 5.12 -7.74
N VAL A 191 -0.59 4.91 -7.24
CA VAL A 191 -1.41 3.73 -7.56
C VAL A 191 -1.97 3.84 -8.97
N VAL A 192 -2.26 5.05 -9.43
CA VAL A 192 -2.89 5.32 -10.73
C VAL A 192 -1.85 5.40 -11.85
N PHE A 193 -0.76 6.13 -11.63
CA PHE A 193 0.18 6.49 -12.70
C PHE A 193 1.41 5.58 -12.76
N SER A 194 1.85 4.97 -11.65
CA SER A 194 3.00 4.06 -11.70
C SER A 194 2.66 2.78 -12.45
N HIS A 195 3.38 2.48 -13.53
CA HIS A 195 3.13 1.30 -14.35
C HIS A 195 3.20 -0.02 -13.57
N SER A 196 4.11 -0.13 -12.59
CA SER A 196 4.26 -1.35 -11.79
C SER A 196 3.18 -1.48 -10.70
N ILE A 197 2.77 -0.36 -10.08
CA ILE A 197 1.80 -0.35 -8.98
C ILE A 197 0.36 -0.40 -9.51
N ARG A 198 0.05 0.26 -10.63
CA ARG A 198 -1.30 0.24 -11.23
C ARG A 198 -1.73 -1.13 -11.72
N GLN A 199 -0.76 -1.99 -12.05
CA GLN A 199 -0.99 -3.40 -12.38
C GLN A 199 -1.15 -4.28 -11.13
N ALA A 200 -0.97 -3.72 -9.94
CA ALA A 200 -1.19 -4.38 -8.66
C ALA A 200 -2.25 -3.64 -7.84
N MET A 201 -3.28 -3.10 -8.52
CA MET A 201 -4.29 -2.26 -7.89
C MET A 201 -5.22 -3.04 -6.96
N HIS A 202 -5.40 -4.36 -7.17
CA HIS A 202 -6.20 -5.19 -6.27
C HIS A 202 -5.42 -5.60 -5.00
N SER A 203 -4.11 -5.37 -4.94
CA SER A 203 -3.35 -5.63 -3.73
C SER A 203 -3.94 -4.84 -2.55
N PRO A 204 -3.93 -5.40 -1.32
CA PRO A 204 -4.44 -4.70 -0.14
C PRO A 204 -3.80 -3.32 0.05
N ILE A 205 -2.52 -3.19 -0.27
CA ILE A 205 -1.77 -1.94 -0.14
C ILE A 205 -2.27 -0.89 -1.14
N SER A 206 -2.48 -1.25 -2.40
CA SER A 206 -3.00 -0.31 -3.41
C SER A 206 -4.45 0.09 -3.10
N LYS A 207 -5.29 -0.87 -2.72
CA LYS A 207 -6.68 -0.61 -2.32
C LYS A 207 -6.81 0.37 -1.16
N GLU A 208 -5.96 0.22 -0.13
CA GLU A 208 -5.95 1.11 1.04
C GLU A 208 -5.36 2.50 0.73
N ARG A 209 -4.67 2.67 -0.41
CA ARG A 209 -4.02 3.94 -0.78
C ARG A 209 -4.80 4.76 -1.79
N PHE A 210 -5.72 4.16 -2.53
CA PHE A 210 -6.52 4.86 -3.53
C PHE A 210 -7.69 5.61 -2.88
N PHE A 211 -7.71 6.93 -3.06
CA PHE A 211 -8.81 7.82 -2.71
C PHE A 211 -9.48 8.29 -4.01
N PRO A 212 -10.67 7.76 -4.35
CA PRO A 212 -11.41 8.20 -5.53
C PRO A 212 -11.82 9.68 -5.43
N TYR A 213 -11.62 10.46 -6.48
CA TYR A 213 -12.01 11.88 -6.51
C TYR A 213 -13.52 12.08 -6.42
N GLU A 214 -14.30 11.08 -6.83
CA GLU A 214 -15.76 11.04 -6.68
C GLU A 214 -16.18 11.06 -5.21
N ILE A 215 -15.46 10.33 -4.36
CA ILE A 215 -15.66 10.34 -2.92
C ILE A 215 -15.19 11.68 -2.32
N ALA A 216 -14.10 12.24 -2.83
CA ALA A 216 -13.59 13.53 -2.38
C ALA A 216 -14.56 14.68 -2.71
N LEU A 217 -15.22 14.63 -3.87
CA LEU A 217 -16.27 15.56 -4.27
C LEU A 217 -17.44 15.53 -3.28
N GLU A 218 -17.94 14.34 -2.94
CA GLU A 218 -19.05 14.18 -2.00
C GLU A 218 -18.70 14.75 -0.62
N LEU A 219 -17.52 14.41 -0.09
CA LEU A 219 -17.05 14.93 1.20
C LEU A 219 -16.89 16.45 1.20
N ALA A 220 -16.33 17.01 0.11
CA ALA A 220 -16.18 18.44 -0.02
C ALA A 220 -17.54 19.15 0.02
N GLN A 221 -18.52 18.65 -0.72
CA GLN A 221 -19.87 19.23 -0.76
C GLN A 221 -20.56 19.14 0.61
N MET A 222 -20.41 18.03 1.34
CA MET A 222 -20.93 17.90 2.71
C MET A 222 -20.35 18.97 3.65
N GLU A 223 -19.04 19.20 3.58
CA GLU A 223 -18.36 20.16 4.46
C GLU A 223 -18.61 21.62 4.04
N LEU A 224 -18.74 21.90 2.75
CA LEU A 224 -19.13 23.24 2.27
C LEU A 224 -20.53 23.61 2.75
N LYS A 225 -21.48 22.66 2.72
CA LYS A 225 -22.83 22.84 3.29
C LYS A 225 -22.79 23.04 4.81
N ALA A 226 -21.79 22.49 5.49
CA ALA A 226 -21.52 22.73 6.91
C ALA A 226 -20.73 24.04 7.17
N ASN A 227 -20.57 24.89 6.15
CA ASN A 227 -19.91 26.18 6.21
C ASN A 227 -18.40 26.13 6.55
N ASN A 228 -17.72 25.08 6.08
CA ASN A 228 -16.27 24.91 6.29
C ASN A 228 -15.47 25.25 5.03
N HIS A 229 -14.29 25.86 5.21
CA HIS A 229 -13.32 26.00 4.13
C HIS A 229 -12.69 24.64 3.77
N ILE A 230 -12.27 24.48 2.51
CA ILE A 230 -11.66 23.24 2.01
C ILE A 230 -10.27 23.53 1.45
N ILE A 231 -9.28 22.76 1.93
CA ILE A 231 -7.96 22.68 1.30
C ILE A 231 -7.73 21.27 0.76
N ILE A 232 -7.39 21.18 -0.52
CA ILE A 232 -7.14 19.91 -1.22
C ILE A 232 -5.65 19.63 -1.26
N PHE A 233 -5.26 18.49 -0.72
CA PHE A 233 -3.91 17.94 -0.73
C PHE A 233 -3.93 16.64 -1.54
N GLY A 234 -3.07 16.47 -2.53
CA GLY A 234 -3.06 15.22 -3.27
C GLY A 234 -1.88 15.10 -4.20
N GLN A 235 -1.56 13.86 -4.57
CA GLN A 235 -0.41 13.58 -5.43
C GLN A 235 -0.65 13.99 -6.89
N ASP A 236 -1.90 14.00 -7.36
CA ASP A 236 -2.29 14.39 -8.72
C ASP A 236 -2.74 15.87 -8.74
N ILE A 237 -1.82 16.75 -9.12
CA ILE A 237 -2.02 18.20 -9.09
C ILE A 237 -3.14 18.62 -10.05
N GLN A 238 -3.21 18.00 -11.23
CA GLN A 238 -4.21 18.35 -12.23
C GLN A 238 -5.62 17.98 -11.75
N ALA A 239 -5.80 16.77 -11.22
CA ALA A 239 -7.07 16.34 -10.67
C ALA A 239 -7.49 17.16 -9.45
N ASN A 240 -6.54 17.57 -8.59
CA ASN A 240 -6.82 18.51 -7.49
C ASN A 240 -7.39 19.84 -8.00
N HIS A 241 -6.80 20.43 -9.03
CA HIS A 241 -7.30 21.68 -9.61
C HIS A 241 -8.68 21.50 -10.27
N ILE A 242 -8.91 20.39 -10.97
CA ILE A 242 -10.22 20.07 -11.55
C ILE A 242 -11.30 20.03 -10.45
N LEU A 243 -11.03 19.32 -9.35
CA LEU A 243 -11.94 19.25 -8.21
C LEU A 243 -12.16 20.63 -7.57
N ALA A 244 -11.09 21.39 -7.30
CA ALA A 244 -11.18 22.72 -6.72
C ALA A 244 -12.01 23.67 -7.60
N ASN A 245 -11.76 23.70 -8.91
CA ASN A 245 -12.47 24.58 -9.84
C ASN A 245 -13.94 24.21 -9.97
N HIS A 246 -14.27 22.91 -9.98
CA HIS A 246 -15.65 22.47 -9.96
C HIS A 246 -16.36 22.93 -8.68
N LEU A 247 -15.75 22.74 -7.51
CA LEU A 247 -16.31 23.19 -6.24
C LEU A 247 -16.48 24.72 -6.16
N LYS A 248 -15.52 25.49 -6.70
CA LYS A 248 -15.62 26.96 -6.81
C LYS A 248 -16.75 27.43 -7.72
N SER A 249 -17.24 26.59 -8.64
CA SER A 249 -18.31 26.97 -9.59
C SER A 249 -19.69 27.06 -8.94
N PHE A 250 -19.88 26.45 -7.76
CA PHE A 250 -21.12 26.55 -7.00
C PHE A 250 -21.24 27.92 -6.33
N LYS A 251 -22.12 28.79 -6.86
CA LYS A 251 -22.31 30.16 -6.36
C LYS A 251 -22.71 30.22 -4.88
N GLU A 252 -23.45 29.22 -4.40
CA GLU A 252 -23.85 29.11 -2.98
C GLU A 252 -22.68 28.95 -2.00
N PHE A 253 -21.48 28.60 -2.49
CA PHE A 253 -20.27 28.46 -1.67
C PHE A 253 -19.22 29.54 -1.96
N SER A 254 -19.57 30.62 -2.67
CA SER A 254 -18.59 31.65 -3.08
C SER A 254 -17.94 32.41 -1.91
N HIS A 255 -18.56 32.40 -0.73
CA HIS A 255 -18.01 32.98 0.50
C HIS A 255 -16.98 32.07 1.19
N LEU A 256 -16.83 30.82 0.76
CA LEU A 256 -15.91 29.85 1.34
C LEU A 256 -14.63 29.72 0.50
N ASN A 257 -13.50 29.57 1.18
CA ASN A 257 -12.24 29.23 0.55
C ASN A 257 -12.22 27.75 0.15
N VAL A 258 -12.18 27.48 -1.15
CA VAL A 258 -11.79 26.17 -1.69
C VAL A 258 -10.45 26.38 -2.38
N LYS A 259 -9.38 25.72 -1.94
CA LYS A 259 -8.04 25.91 -2.52
C LYS A 259 -7.31 24.60 -2.64
N THR A 260 -6.44 24.46 -3.64
CA THR A 260 -5.43 23.39 -3.61
C THR A 260 -4.23 23.84 -2.78
N CYS A 261 -3.47 22.90 -2.22
CA CYS A 261 -2.31 23.22 -1.39
C CYS A 261 -1.26 24.05 -2.16
N GLU A 262 -1.13 23.83 -3.47
CA GLU A 262 -0.22 24.56 -4.36
C GLU A 262 -0.50 26.06 -4.43
N GLU A 263 -1.73 26.48 -4.14
CA GLU A 263 -2.08 27.90 -4.08
C GLU A 263 -1.42 28.63 -2.89
N PHE A 264 -0.82 27.89 -1.94
CA PHE A 264 -0.29 28.46 -0.69
C PHE A 264 1.23 28.46 -0.54
N PHE A 265 2.00 27.79 -1.42
CA PHE A 265 3.46 27.73 -1.29
C PHE A 265 4.21 28.30 -2.51
N ASP A 266 5.46 28.74 -2.31
CA ASP A 266 6.34 29.24 -3.38
C ASP A 266 6.78 28.08 -4.28
N LYS A 267 6.71 28.26 -5.60
CA LYS A 267 7.15 27.26 -6.60
C LYS A 267 8.62 26.83 -6.45
N LYS A 268 9.41 27.54 -5.62
CA LYS A 268 10.82 27.23 -5.32
C LYS A 268 11.03 26.18 -4.23
N LEU A 269 10.00 25.74 -3.50
CA LEU A 269 10.18 24.68 -2.49
C LEU A 269 10.62 23.37 -3.15
N ASN A 270 11.62 22.71 -2.56
CA ASN A 270 11.99 21.36 -2.95
C ASN A 270 10.98 20.32 -2.42
N ASP A 271 11.10 19.06 -2.85
CA ASP A 271 10.14 18.00 -2.50
C ASP A 271 9.99 17.79 -0.98
N ILE A 272 11.08 17.90 -0.20
CA ILE A 272 11.06 17.71 1.25
C ILE A 272 10.40 18.88 1.98
N GLN A 273 10.69 20.10 1.54
CA GLN A 273 10.09 21.32 2.06
C GLN A 273 8.59 21.35 1.75
N ARG A 274 8.20 20.94 0.54
CA ARG A 274 6.81 20.79 0.15
C ARG A 274 6.09 19.76 1.03
N ALA A 275 6.65 18.57 1.19
CA ALA A 275 6.06 17.54 2.05
C ALA A 275 5.92 18.01 3.51
N PHE A 276 6.93 18.72 4.03
CA PHE A 276 6.90 19.29 5.37
C PHE A 276 5.84 20.39 5.51
N PHE A 277 5.71 21.27 4.51
CA PHE A 277 4.66 22.29 4.45
C PHE A 277 3.27 21.66 4.46
N GLU A 278 3.02 20.67 3.58
CA GLU A 278 1.73 19.97 3.48
C GLU A 278 1.35 19.29 4.80
N LEU A 279 2.29 18.57 5.43
CA LEU A 279 2.09 17.91 6.72
C LEU A 279 1.73 18.90 7.83
N ASN A 280 2.47 20.00 7.92
CA ASN A 280 2.22 21.02 8.95
C ASN A 280 0.90 21.74 8.73
N LEU A 281 0.53 22.04 7.48
CA LEU A 281 -0.73 22.70 7.18
C LEU A 281 -1.90 21.76 7.49
N MET A 282 -1.84 20.49 7.05
CA MET A 282 -2.86 19.49 7.39
C MET A 282 -3.00 19.29 8.91
N ALA A 283 -1.92 19.34 9.68
CA ALA A 283 -1.96 19.22 11.13
C ALA A 283 -2.68 20.38 11.84
N ARG A 284 -2.90 21.50 11.15
CA ARG A 284 -3.70 22.63 11.66
C ARG A 284 -5.17 22.58 11.23
N ALA A 285 -5.55 21.65 10.36
CA ALA A 285 -6.94 21.51 9.95
C ALA A 285 -7.83 21.16 11.16
N PHE A 286 -9.10 21.58 11.08
CA PHE A 286 -10.12 21.13 12.01
C PHE A 286 -10.34 19.61 11.89
N LYS A 287 -10.33 19.12 10.64
CA LYS A 287 -10.50 17.71 10.30
C LYS A 287 -9.73 17.39 9.02
N VAL A 288 -9.21 16.17 8.92
CA VAL A 288 -8.52 15.67 7.73
C VAL A 288 -9.22 14.41 7.23
N TYR A 289 -9.78 14.46 6.02
CA TYR A 289 -10.26 13.26 5.34
C TYR A 289 -9.14 12.59 4.56
N SER A 290 -8.98 11.28 4.73
CA SER A 290 -7.97 10.49 4.02
C SER A 290 -8.39 9.03 3.85
N THR A 291 -7.48 8.18 3.38
CA THR A 291 -7.67 6.72 3.37
C THR A 291 -7.35 6.11 4.75
N LYS A 292 -7.68 4.82 4.95
CA LYS A 292 -7.60 4.15 6.27
C LYS A 292 -6.21 4.14 6.91
N ASN A 293 -5.14 4.00 6.12
CA ASN A 293 -3.78 3.81 6.64
C ASN A 293 -2.74 4.51 5.76
N SER A 294 -2.19 5.61 6.24
CA SER A 294 -0.95 6.17 5.68
C SER A 294 0.01 6.60 6.79
N GLY A 295 1.32 6.48 6.52
CA GLY A 295 2.33 7.07 7.42
C GLY A 295 2.13 8.57 7.61
N PHE A 296 1.63 9.25 6.58
CA PHE A 296 1.27 10.67 6.62
C PHE A 296 0.15 10.93 7.64
N ALA A 297 -0.92 10.13 7.63
CA ALA A 297 -2.00 10.25 8.63
C ALA A 297 -1.47 10.03 10.05
N GLY A 298 -0.60 9.04 10.26
CA GLY A 298 0.07 8.81 11.54
C GLY A 298 0.87 10.03 12.00
N LEU A 299 1.67 10.60 11.09
CA LEU A 299 2.48 11.77 11.38
C LEU A 299 1.64 13.02 11.68
N ILE A 300 0.58 13.27 10.93
CA ILE A 300 -0.32 14.41 11.15
C ILE A 300 -0.93 14.37 12.56
N ARG A 301 -1.35 13.18 13.04
CA ARG A 301 -1.83 13.00 14.42
C ARG A 301 -0.76 13.38 15.44
N MET A 302 0.47 12.91 15.24
CA MET A 302 1.59 13.19 16.14
C MET A 302 1.98 14.66 16.15
N ILE A 303 1.96 15.33 15.00
CA ILE A 303 2.28 16.77 14.87
C ILE A 303 1.18 17.63 15.51
N SER A 304 -0.09 17.33 15.21
CA SER A 304 -1.24 18.08 15.74
C SER A 304 -1.44 17.87 17.24
N GLY A 305 -1.01 16.72 17.76
CA GLY A 305 -1.26 16.29 19.12
C GLY A 305 -2.70 15.83 19.36
N ASP A 306 -3.42 15.44 18.30
CA ASP A 306 -4.85 15.11 18.33
C ASP A 306 -5.23 14.12 17.21
N ASP A 307 -6.35 13.41 17.36
CA ASP A 307 -6.85 12.45 16.37
C ASP A 307 -7.89 13.06 15.44
N ARG A 308 -7.41 13.85 14.48
CA ARG A 308 -8.26 14.59 13.52
C ARG A 308 -8.43 13.89 12.18
N ILE A 309 -7.86 12.69 12.03
CA ILE A 309 -7.89 11.95 10.76
C ILE A 309 -9.13 11.06 10.69
N ILE A 310 -9.97 11.31 9.70
CA ILE A 310 -11.15 10.51 9.42
C ILE A 310 -10.99 9.83 8.07
N SER A 311 -11.10 8.49 8.06
CA SER A 311 -11.11 7.77 6.81
C SER A 311 -12.49 7.82 6.17
N TYR A 312 -12.57 8.05 4.85
CA TYR A 312 -13.86 8.02 4.14
C TYR A 312 -14.60 6.68 4.32
N ASP A 313 -13.87 5.59 4.50
CA ASP A 313 -14.44 4.27 4.77
C ASP A 313 -15.19 4.17 6.11
N LYS A 314 -14.94 5.11 7.04
CA LYS A 314 -15.70 5.21 8.30
C LYS A 314 -16.98 6.03 8.14
N ILE A 315 -17.11 6.75 7.02
CA ILE A 315 -18.22 7.67 6.74
C ILE A 315 -19.21 7.00 5.80
N PHE A 316 -18.70 6.38 4.74
CA PHE A 316 -19.51 5.73 3.71
C PHE A 316 -19.33 4.21 3.74
N SER A 317 -20.44 3.49 3.82
CA SER A 317 -20.46 2.04 3.65
C SER A 317 -20.01 1.64 2.23
N SER A 318 -19.72 0.37 1.99
CA SER A 318 -19.33 -0.09 0.65
C SER A 318 -20.42 0.15 -0.39
N GLU A 319 -21.69 0.01 0.00
CA GLU A 319 -22.85 0.34 -0.82
C GLU A 319 -22.85 1.84 -1.16
N LYS A 320 -22.70 2.70 -0.15
CA LYS A 320 -22.74 4.15 -0.37
C LYS A 320 -21.54 4.63 -1.20
N GLN A 321 -20.36 4.05 -1.00
CA GLN A 321 -19.20 4.33 -1.85
C GLN A 321 -19.46 3.95 -3.30
N PHE A 322 -20.08 2.79 -3.54
CA PHE A 322 -20.43 2.33 -4.89
C PHE A 322 -21.40 3.30 -5.58
N GLU A 323 -22.43 3.75 -4.88
CA GLU A 323 -23.39 4.75 -5.37
C GLU A 323 -22.70 6.08 -5.71
N ILE A 324 -21.96 6.66 -4.75
CA ILE A 324 -21.27 7.94 -4.93
C ILE A 324 -20.33 7.89 -6.14
N ILE A 325 -19.50 6.84 -6.26
CA ILE A 325 -18.58 6.73 -7.38
C ILE A 325 -19.36 6.61 -8.68
N LYS A 326 -20.38 5.75 -8.75
CA LYS A 326 -21.19 5.54 -9.96
C LYS A 326 -21.89 6.82 -10.42
N GLU A 327 -22.43 7.61 -9.50
CA GLU A 327 -23.13 8.86 -9.79
C GLU A 327 -22.18 10.00 -10.22
N ASN A 328 -20.95 10.01 -9.69
CA ASN A 328 -20.00 11.10 -9.88
C ASN A 328 -18.92 10.83 -10.94
N ILE A 329 -18.75 9.60 -11.43
CA ILE A 329 -17.62 9.20 -12.30
C ILE A 329 -17.51 9.98 -13.62
N GLN A 330 -18.60 10.59 -14.10
CA GLN A 330 -18.62 11.42 -15.31
C GLN A 330 -18.73 12.93 -15.01
N ARG A 331 -18.85 13.34 -13.74
CA ARG A 331 -19.02 14.76 -13.37
C ARG A 331 -17.76 15.58 -13.59
N LEU A 332 -16.59 14.96 -13.44
CA LEU A 332 -15.29 15.61 -13.54
C LEU A 332 -14.48 14.99 -14.68
N LYS A 333 -13.85 15.84 -15.49
CA LYS A 333 -13.03 15.41 -16.63
C LYS A 333 -11.60 15.12 -16.18
N PHE A 334 -11.34 13.90 -15.73
CA PHE A 334 -10.00 13.47 -15.30
C PHE A 334 -9.20 12.80 -16.42
N HIS A 335 -7.91 12.58 -16.14
CA HIS A 335 -7.05 11.74 -16.98
C HIS A 335 -7.61 10.32 -17.07
N ASN A 336 -7.47 9.67 -18.24
CA ASN A 336 -8.02 8.32 -18.49
C ASN A 336 -7.62 7.31 -17.42
N LEU A 337 -6.38 7.33 -16.95
CA LEU A 337 -5.92 6.42 -15.87
C LEU A 337 -6.65 6.62 -14.54
N GLN A 338 -7.06 7.85 -14.18
CA GLN A 338 -7.89 8.09 -13.00
C GLN A 338 -9.28 7.48 -13.20
N ILE A 339 -9.88 7.71 -14.37
CA ILE A 339 -11.19 7.15 -14.74
C ILE A 339 -11.13 5.61 -14.71
N ALA A 340 -10.08 5.01 -15.26
CA ALA A 340 -9.84 3.57 -15.23
C ALA A 340 -9.77 3.04 -13.78
N ALA A 341 -9.05 3.74 -12.90
CA ALA A 341 -8.93 3.40 -11.49
C ALA A 341 -10.28 3.48 -10.75
N SER A 342 -11.11 4.49 -11.03
CA SER A 342 -12.47 4.60 -10.49
C SER A 342 -13.38 3.47 -10.96
N TYR A 343 -13.33 3.09 -12.25
CA TYR A 343 -14.06 1.93 -12.76
C TYR A 343 -13.57 0.62 -12.14
N PHE A 344 -12.27 0.46 -11.93
CA PHE A 344 -11.73 -0.70 -11.24
C PHE A 344 -12.19 -0.76 -9.77
N LYS A 345 -12.30 0.39 -9.09
CA LYS A 345 -12.88 0.46 -7.74
C LYS A 345 -14.36 0.06 -7.72
N LEU A 346 -15.15 0.46 -8.74
CA LEU A 346 -16.53 -0.01 -8.90
C LEU A 346 -16.59 -1.53 -9.11
N PHE A 347 -15.70 -2.11 -9.92
CA PHE A 347 -15.57 -3.56 -10.05
C PHE A 347 -15.30 -4.20 -8.68
N ASP A 348 -14.29 -3.75 -7.93
CA ASP A 348 -13.95 -4.31 -6.61
C ASP A 348 -15.11 -4.22 -5.61
N LEU A 349 -15.77 -3.06 -5.53
CA LEU A 349 -16.95 -2.87 -4.69
C LEU A 349 -18.11 -3.79 -5.12
N SER A 350 -18.39 -3.90 -6.43
CA SER A 350 -19.45 -4.76 -6.94
C SER A 350 -19.24 -6.24 -6.56
N LYS A 351 -17.99 -6.72 -6.57
CA LYS A 351 -17.64 -8.08 -6.12
C LYS A 351 -17.88 -8.24 -4.62
N ASN A 352 -17.46 -7.27 -3.81
CA ASN A 352 -17.68 -7.29 -2.35
C ASN A 352 -19.17 -7.27 -1.99
N LEU A 353 -19.96 -6.53 -2.75
CA LEU A 353 -21.42 -6.42 -2.62
C LEU A 353 -22.18 -7.58 -3.26
N LYS A 354 -21.48 -8.57 -3.83
CA LYS A 354 -22.07 -9.74 -4.53
C LYS A 354 -23.07 -9.35 -5.63
N LYS A 355 -22.78 -8.27 -6.35
CA LYS A 355 -23.55 -7.88 -7.54
C LYS A 355 -23.45 -8.95 -8.64
N PRO A 356 -24.38 -8.98 -9.61
CA PRO A 356 -24.32 -9.90 -10.73
C PRO A 356 -22.97 -9.82 -11.46
N ILE A 357 -22.42 -10.99 -11.85
CA ILE A 357 -21.11 -11.08 -12.50
C ILE A 357 -21.04 -10.19 -13.76
N GLN A 358 -22.14 -10.11 -14.50
CA GLN A 358 -22.22 -9.28 -15.71
C GLN A 358 -22.04 -7.79 -15.40
N GLU A 359 -22.69 -7.27 -14.35
CA GLU A 359 -22.53 -5.88 -13.92
C GLU A 359 -21.08 -5.60 -13.47
N SER A 360 -20.48 -6.51 -12.70
CA SER A 360 -19.07 -6.41 -12.33
C SER A 360 -18.15 -6.37 -13.56
N LEU A 361 -18.39 -7.23 -14.54
CA LEU A 361 -17.58 -7.34 -15.74
C LEU A 361 -17.65 -6.07 -16.60
N GLU A 362 -18.81 -5.41 -16.68
CA GLU A 362 -18.96 -4.14 -17.40
C GLU A 362 -18.04 -3.04 -16.84
N TYR A 363 -17.94 -2.93 -15.51
CA TYR A 363 -17.01 -1.98 -14.89
C TYR A 363 -15.56 -2.29 -15.21
N LEU A 364 -15.19 -3.57 -15.18
CA LEU A 364 -13.82 -3.99 -15.48
C LEU A 364 -13.46 -3.78 -16.96
N LEU A 365 -14.40 -4.01 -17.88
CA LEU A 365 -14.23 -3.72 -19.30
C LEU A 365 -14.06 -2.22 -19.56
N LYS A 366 -14.85 -1.37 -18.89
CA LYS A 366 -14.66 0.09 -18.95
C LYS A 366 -13.30 0.51 -18.40
N ALA A 367 -12.84 -0.08 -17.30
CA ALA A 367 -11.49 0.19 -16.79
C ALA A 367 -10.42 -0.12 -17.83
N LEU A 368 -10.53 -1.24 -18.55
CA LEU A 368 -9.64 -1.63 -19.64
C LEU A 368 -9.75 -0.72 -20.87
N GLU A 369 -10.92 -0.16 -21.16
CA GLU A 369 -11.10 0.81 -22.25
C GLU A 369 -10.27 2.08 -22.02
N PHE A 370 -10.24 2.58 -20.78
CA PHE A 370 -9.48 3.77 -20.38
C PHE A 370 -7.99 3.48 -20.10
N ASP A 371 -7.62 2.25 -19.73
CA ASP A 371 -6.22 1.79 -19.54
C ASP A 371 -5.96 0.47 -20.29
N LYS A 372 -5.82 0.58 -21.62
CA LYS A 372 -5.69 -0.57 -22.54
C LYS A 372 -4.43 -1.42 -22.30
N GLU A 373 -3.43 -0.82 -21.65
CA GLU A 373 -2.13 -1.44 -21.34
C GLU A 373 -2.16 -2.24 -20.03
N ASN A 374 -3.24 -2.16 -19.25
CA ASN A 374 -3.28 -2.80 -17.94
C ASN A 374 -3.48 -4.32 -18.06
N MET A 375 -2.40 -5.09 -17.90
CA MET A 375 -2.48 -6.55 -17.96
C MET A 375 -3.25 -7.14 -16.76
N ALA A 376 -3.31 -6.43 -15.63
CA ALA A 376 -4.06 -6.89 -14.47
C ALA A 376 -5.55 -6.99 -14.78
N TYR A 377 -6.13 -5.98 -15.44
CA TYR A 377 -7.54 -5.99 -15.83
C TYR A 377 -7.87 -7.18 -16.73
N ARG A 378 -6.96 -7.49 -17.67
CA ARG A 378 -7.08 -8.67 -18.53
C ARG A 378 -7.08 -9.98 -17.73
N ILE A 379 -6.23 -10.09 -16.72
CA ILE A 379 -6.18 -11.26 -15.81
C ILE A 379 -7.48 -11.38 -15.02
N PHE A 380 -8.02 -10.28 -14.49
CA PHE A 380 -9.30 -10.28 -13.78
C PHE A 380 -10.47 -10.67 -14.70
N ILE A 381 -10.49 -10.20 -15.95
CA ILE A 381 -11.50 -10.60 -16.95
C ILE A 381 -11.44 -12.11 -17.18
N MET A 382 -10.25 -12.65 -17.41
CA MET A 382 -10.09 -14.10 -17.59
C MET A 382 -10.55 -14.89 -16.37
N LYS A 383 -10.31 -14.37 -15.14
CA LYS A 383 -10.83 -14.99 -13.93
C LYS A 383 -12.36 -15.04 -13.91
N GLU A 384 -13.04 -13.97 -14.32
CA GLU A 384 -14.50 -13.97 -14.41
C GLU A 384 -15.03 -14.91 -15.51
N PHE A 385 -14.28 -15.10 -16.60
CA PHE A 385 -14.60 -16.11 -17.61
C PHE A 385 -14.38 -17.54 -17.11
N PHE A 386 -13.35 -17.80 -16.29
CA PHE A 386 -13.16 -19.10 -15.67
C PHE A 386 -14.36 -19.46 -14.79
N ASN A 387 -14.86 -18.50 -14.01
CA ASN A 387 -16.04 -18.69 -13.17
C ASN A 387 -17.32 -18.99 -13.97
N GLN A 388 -17.35 -18.64 -15.26
CA GLN A 388 -18.47 -18.88 -16.18
C GLN A 388 -18.22 -20.04 -17.15
N ASN A 389 -17.09 -20.77 -17.02
CA ASN A 389 -16.64 -21.79 -17.95
C ASN A 389 -16.51 -21.31 -19.42
N LYS A 390 -16.23 -20.02 -19.62
CA LYS A 390 -16.03 -19.38 -20.93
C LYS A 390 -14.59 -19.60 -21.44
N TYR A 391 -14.23 -20.87 -21.63
CA TYR A 391 -12.85 -21.27 -21.96
C TYR A 391 -12.41 -20.83 -23.35
N LYS A 392 -13.33 -20.78 -24.32
CA LYS A 392 -13.03 -20.33 -25.68
C LYS A 392 -12.58 -18.86 -25.70
N GLU A 393 -13.25 -18.03 -24.92
CA GLU A 393 -12.94 -16.60 -24.77
C GLU A 393 -11.58 -16.40 -24.10
N ILE A 394 -11.28 -17.17 -23.04
CA ILE A 394 -9.98 -17.13 -22.37
C ILE A 394 -8.87 -17.56 -23.32
N ASP A 395 -9.04 -18.68 -24.03
CA ASP A 395 -8.01 -19.22 -24.92
C ASP A 395 -7.70 -18.26 -26.07
N SER A 396 -8.75 -17.70 -26.69
CA SER A 396 -8.60 -16.68 -27.73
C SER A 396 -7.91 -15.42 -27.22
N MET A 397 -8.23 -14.98 -26.00
CA MET A 397 -7.62 -13.81 -25.39
C MET A 397 -6.14 -14.05 -25.06
N LEU A 398 -5.81 -15.21 -24.49
CA LEU A 398 -4.43 -15.61 -24.22
C LEU A 398 -3.62 -15.75 -25.51
N LYS A 399 -4.18 -16.34 -26.57
CA LYS A 399 -3.54 -16.42 -27.88
C LYS A 399 -3.06 -15.05 -28.35
N ASN A 400 -3.98 -14.08 -28.38
CA ASN A 400 -3.67 -12.72 -28.81
C ASN A 400 -2.62 -12.06 -27.92
N ILE A 401 -2.80 -12.11 -26.60
CA ILE A 401 -1.87 -11.51 -25.63
C ILE A 401 -0.48 -12.13 -25.75
N LEU A 402 -0.38 -13.46 -25.83
CA LEU A 402 0.91 -14.15 -25.90
C LEU A 402 1.63 -13.90 -27.24
N GLN A 403 0.89 -13.60 -28.31
CA GLN A 403 1.48 -13.25 -29.61
C GLN A 403 1.96 -11.79 -29.66
N THR A 404 1.32 -10.88 -28.93
CA THR A 404 1.56 -9.43 -29.07
C THR A 404 2.27 -8.79 -27.87
N GLN A 405 2.01 -9.27 -26.65
CA GLN A 405 2.37 -8.63 -25.38
C GLN A 405 2.77 -9.65 -24.30
N ALA A 406 3.36 -10.77 -24.71
CA ALA A 406 3.62 -11.90 -23.81
C ALA A 406 4.54 -11.54 -22.63
N LYS A 407 5.53 -10.68 -22.87
CA LYS A 407 6.52 -10.32 -21.85
C LYS A 407 5.86 -9.54 -20.71
N GLU A 408 5.10 -8.51 -21.03
CA GLU A 408 4.37 -7.65 -20.10
C GLU A 408 3.32 -8.45 -19.35
N PHE A 409 2.60 -9.32 -20.05
CA PHE A 409 1.62 -10.22 -19.45
C PHE A 409 2.26 -11.19 -18.44
N LEU A 410 3.33 -11.89 -18.83
CA LEU A 410 4.04 -12.81 -17.93
C LEU A 410 4.67 -12.09 -16.74
N GLN A 411 5.20 -10.88 -16.94
CA GLN A 411 5.71 -10.04 -15.86
C GLN A 411 4.62 -9.69 -14.86
N THR A 412 3.41 -9.40 -15.32
CA THR A 412 2.29 -9.04 -14.45
C THR A 412 1.71 -10.26 -13.74
N MET A 413 1.36 -11.30 -14.50
CA MET A 413 0.77 -12.54 -13.97
C MET A 413 1.69 -13.22 -12.96
N LEU A 414 3.00 -13.26 -13.21
CA LEU A 414 3.98 -13.92 -12.35
C LEU A 414 4.65 -12.97 -11.35
N ASN A 415 4.17 -11.73 -11.25
CA ASN A 415 4.74 -10.74 -10.36
C ASN A 415 4.57 -11.19 -8.89
N PRO A 416 5.65 -11.36 -8.12
CA PRO A 416 5.54 -11.69 -6.71
C PRO A 416 5.15 -10.50 -5.85
N ILE A 417 5.15 -9.28 -6.40
CA ILE A 417 4.78 -8.07 -5.68
C ILE A 417 3.33 -8.21 -5.19
N PHE A 418 3.18 -8.23 -3.86
CA PHE A 418 1.93 -8.36 -3.11
C PHE A 418 1.11 -9.65 -3.31
N GLY A 419 1.57 -10.61 -4.11
CA GLY A 419 0.95 -11.94 -4.27
C GLY A 419 -0.48 -11.92 -4.85
N GLU A 420 -0.81 -10.90 -5.64
CA GLU A 420 -2.17 -10.59 -6.10
C GLU A 420 -2.84 -11.72 -6.90
N PHE A 421 -2.08 -12.39 -7.76
CA PHE A 421 -2.61 -13.41 -8.67
C PHE A 421 -2.35 -14.85 -8.21
N GLU A 422 -1.82 -15.06 -6.99
CA GLU A 422 -1.47 -16.39 -6.48
C GLU A 422 -2.66 -17.36 -6.51
N CYS A 423 -3.85 -16.86 -6.18
CA CYS A 423 -5.08 -17.67 -6.17
C CYS A 423 -5.57 -18.02 -7.58
N TYR A 424 -5.16 -17.30 -8.62
CA TYR A 424 -5.59 -17.54 -10.01
C TYR A 424 -4.74 -18.59 -10.70
N PHE A 425 -3.53 -18.87 -10.21
CA PHE A 425 -2.66 -19.90 -10.79
C PHE A 425 -3.30 -21.28 -10.82
N TYR A 426 -4.20 -21.58 -9.89
CA TYR A 426 -4.89 -22.86 -9.84
C TYR A 426 -5.68 -23.14 -11.12
N ASP A 427 -6.44 -22.15 -11.57
CA ASP A 427 -7.33 -22.25 -12.74
C ASP A 427 -6.54 -22.67 -13.99
N TYR A 428 -5.26 -22.28 -14.09
CA TYR A 428 -4.39 -22.65 -15.21
C TYR A 428 -3.62 -23.96 -14.98
N VAL A 429 -3.04 -24.15 -13.79
CA VAL A 429 -2.14 -25.29 -13.52
C VAL A 429 -2.88 -26.63 -13.61
N TYR A 430 -4.18 -26.63 -13.27
CA TYR A 430 -4.99 -27.84 -13.27
C TYR A 430 -5.89 -27.99 -14.51
N PHE A 431 -5.84 -27.03 -15.42
CA PHE A 431 -6.54 -27.10 -16.69
C PHE A 431 -5.69 -27.86 -17.73
N ASP A 432 -6.24 -28.96 -18.26
CA ASP A 432 -5.56 -29.85 -19.21
C ASP A 432 -6.42 -30.25 -20.42
N ASP A 433 -7.49 -29.48 -20.70
CA ASP A 433 -8.28 -29.65 -21.92
C ASP A 433 -7.49 -29.15 -23.14
N GLU A 434 -7.18 -30.09 -24.03
CA GLU A 434 -6.33 -29.92 -25.22
C GLU A 434 -7.00 -29.07 -26.31
N ASN A 435 -8.32 -28.86 -26.21
CA ASN A 435 -9.07 -27.95 -27.09
C ASN A 435 -8.72 -26.48 -26.84
N PHE A 436 -8.16 -26.14 -25.67
CA PHE A 436 -7.78 -24.78 -25.29
C PHE A 436 -6.28 -24.70 -24.96
N PRO A 437 -5.41 -24.83 -25.98
CA PRO A 437 -4.00 -25.07 -25.79
C PRO A 437 -3.24 -23.87 -25.19
N TYR A 438 -3.73 -22.64 -25.34
CA TYR A 438 -3.10 -21.46 -24.73
C TYR A 438 -3.36 -21.36 -23.23
N ILE A 439 -4.51 -21.82 -22.75
CA ILE A 439 -4.78 -21.98 -21.31
C ILE A 439 -3.80 -22.99 -20.71
N VAL A 440 -3.70 -24.17 -21.33
CA VAL A 440 -2.81 -25.26 -20.89
C VAL A 440 -1.34 -24.81 -20.95
N PHE A 441 -0.94 -24.07 -21.99
CA PHE A 441 0.39 -23.47 -22.10
C PHE A 441 0.70 -22.51 -20.95
N MET A 442 -0.25 -21.64 -20.59
CA MET A 442 -0.08 -20.73 -19.46
C MET A 442 0.10 -21.50 -18.15
N GLY A 443 -0.66 -22.58 -17.93
CA GLY A 443 -0.46 -23.51 -16.81
C GLY A 443 0.96 -24.09 -16.76
N SER A 444 1.52 -24.44 -17.92
CA SER A 444 2.91 -24.91 -18.05
C SER A 444 3.93 -23.84 -17.67
N LYS A 445 3.74 -22.58 -18.10
CA LYS A 445 4.61 -21.45 -17.75
C LYS A 445 4.57 -21.12 -16.25
N ILE A 446 3.41 -21.19 -15.62
CA ILE A 446 3.28 -21.07 -14.15
C ILE A 446 4.05 -22.21 -13.46
N CYS A 447 3.88 -23.46 -13.93
CA CYS A 447 4.63 -24.60 -13.40
C CYS A 447 6.14 -24.42 -13.53
N GLU A 448 6.62 -23.87 -14.64
CA GLU A 448 8.02 -23.55 -14.85
C GLU A 448 8.54 -22.51 -13.85
N PHE A 449 7.80 -21.40 -13.66
CA PHE A 449 8.15 -20.35 -12.70
C PHE A 449 8.32 -20.90 -11.27
N PHE A 450 7.41 -21.79 -10.84
CA PHE A 450 7.45 -22.43 -9.54
C PHE A 450 8.31 -23.69 -9.47
N ARG A 451 8.89 -24.15 -10.59
CA ARG A 451 9.69 -25.38 -10.72
C ARG A 451 8.92 -26.68 -10.42
N PHE A 452 7.66 -26.78 -10.84
CA PHE A 452 6.89 -28.03 -10.83
C PHE A 452 7.17 -28.85 -12.10
N SER A 453 8.35 -29.48 -12.16
CA SER A 453 8.86 -30.16 -13.35
C SER A 453 7.91 -31.22 -13.92
N GLN A 454 7.31 -32.06 -13.07
CA GLN A 454 6.38 -33.11 -13.51
C GLN A 454 5.10 -32.55 -14.14
N ARG A 455 4.43 -31.60 -13.47
CA ARG A 455 3.19 -30.99 -14.01
C ARG A 455 3.48 -30.16 -15.26
N LYS A 456 4.61 -29.43 -15.31
CA LYS A 456 5.08 -28.75 -16.53
C LYS A 456 5.18 -29.73 -17.70
N LYS A 457 5.88 -30.86 -17.53
CA LYS A 457 6.05 -31.87 -18.58
C LYS A 457 4.70 -32.42 -19.06
N TYR A 458 3.78 -32.71 -18.14
CA TYR A 458 2.44 -33.18 -18.47
C TYR A 458 1.64 -32.15 -19.30
N LEU A 459 1.53 -30.91 -18.82
CA LEU A 459 0.80 -29.85 -19.53
C LEU A 459 1.41 -29.56 -20.91
N ARG A 460 2.74 -29.70 -21.04
CA ARG A 460 3.42 -29.63 -22.33
C ARG A 460 2.98 -30.70 -23.32
N LEU A 461 2.75 -31.93 -22.87
CA LEU A 461 2.23 -32.97 -23.74
C LEU A 461 0.80 -32.63 -24.19
N CYS A 462 -0.04 -32.11 -23.30
CA CYS A 462 -1.42 -31.72 -23.60
C CYS A 462 -1.49 -30.64 -24.69
N TYR A 463 -0.85 -29.48 -24.51
CA TYR A 463 -0.99 -28.40 -25.52
C TYR A 463 -0.31 -28.70 -26.86
N LEU A 464 0.68 -29.60 -26.90
CA LEU A 464 1.34 -29.99 -28.15
C LEU A 464 0.52 -30.99 -29.00
N LYS A 465 -0.54 -31.59 -28.44
CA LYS A 465 -1.46 -32.41 -29.22
C LYS A 465 -2.32 -31.59 -30.17
N ASN A 466 -2.52 -30.30 -29.91
CA ASN A 466 -3.17 -29.40 -30.84
C ASN A 466 -2.23 -29.12 -32.04
N GLU A 467 -2.49 -29.77 -33.17
CA GLU A 467 -1.62 -29.69 -34.36
C GLU A 467 -1.61 -28.30 -34.99
N GLN A 468 -2.76 -27.62 -34.99
CA GLN A 468 -2.92 -26.30 -35.60
C GLN A 468 -2.04 -25.24 -34.93
N GLU A 469 -1.97 -25.25 -33.60
CA GLU A 469 -1.22 -24.24 -32.84
C GLU A 469 0.17 -24.70 -32.39
N ARG A 470 0.54 -25.96 -32.63
CA ARG A 470 1.80 -26.56 -32.18
C ARG A 470 3.02 -25.70 -32.49
N LYS A 471 3.16 -25.22 -33.74
CA LYS A 471 4.30 -24.40 -34.18
C LYS A 471 4.38 -23.09 -33.41
N ASN A 472 3.24 -22.42 -33.20
CA ASN A 472 3.15 -21.16 -32.47
C ASN A 472 3.53 -21.35 -31.00
N LEU A 473 2.99 -22.38 -30.34
CA LEU A 473 3.27 -22.68 -28.94
C LEU A 473 4.73 -23.06 -28.70
N LEU A 474 5.36 -23.82 -29.61
CA LEU A 474 6.79 -24.12 -29.56
C LEU A 474 7.67 -22.86 -29.69
N ASN A 475 7.25 -21.88 -30.48
CA ASN A 475 7.95 -20.60 -30.56
C ASN A 475 7.82 -19.81 -29.24
N LEU A 476 6.63 -19.81 -28.63
CA LEU A 476 6.41 -19.18 -27.32
C LEU A 476 7.19 -19.86 -26.18
N GLU A 477 7.52 -21.15 -26.29
CA GLU A 477 8.35 -21.85 -25.30
C GLU A 477 9.72 -21.17 -25.12
N LYS A 478 10.29 -20.62 -26.20
CA LYS A 478 11.61 -19.95 -26.20
C LYS A 478 11.63 -18.68 -25.36
N MET A 479 10.46 -18.12 -25.01
CA MET A 479 10.37 -16.92 -24.19
C MET A 479 10.84 -17.18 -22.76
N SER A 480 11.77 -16.33 -22.30
CA SER A 480 12.31 -16.39 -20.96
C SER A 480 11.26 -16.00 -19.91
N ILE A 481 11.23 -16.74 -18.81
CA ILE A 481 10.43 -16.37 -17.65
C ILE A 481 11.08 -15.21 -16.89
N PRO A 482 10.30 -14.20 -16.45
CA PRO A 482 10.81 -13.12 -15.61
C PRO A 482 11.57 -13.64 -14.38
N LYS A 483 12.80 -13.16 -14.19
CA LYS A 483 13.65 -13.52 -13.04
C LYS A 483 13.36 -12.58 -11.86
N TYR A 484 12.50 -13.02 -10.93
CA TYR A 484 12.33 -12.32 -9.64
C TYR A 484 13.15 -12.97 -8.51
N PHE A 485 13.84 -12.14 -7.74
CA PHE A 485 14.63 -12.52 -6.55
C PHE A 485 13.78 -12.47 -5.27
N PHE A 486 12.86 -13.43 -5.09
CA PHE A 486 12.17 -13.62 -3.80
C PHE A 486 12.10 -15.12 -3.43
N ARG A 487 13.09 -15.60 -2.63
CA ARG A 487 13.13 -17.00 -2.16
C ARG A 487 11.91 -17.37 -1.31
N SER A 488 11.40 -16.45 -0.48
CA SER A 488 10.25 -16.66 0.40
C SER A 488 8.90 -16.72 -0.32
N TYR A 489 8.76 -16.03 -1.46
CA TYR A 489 7.55 -16.08 -2.29
C TYR A 489 7.36 -17.46 -2.91
N LYS A 490 8.42 -17.97 -3.56
CA LYS A 490 8.40 -19.28 -4.22
C LYS A 490 8.12 -20.43 -3.25
N SER A 491 8.49 -20.33 -1.98
CA SER A 491 8.21 -21.39 -0.99
C SER A 491 6.75 -21.42 -0.53
N ASN A 492 6.09 -20.27 -0.37
CA ASN A 492 4.71 -20.20 0.12
C ASN A 492 3.69 -20.69 -0.92
N VAL A 493 3.80 -20.25 -2.17
CA VAL A 493 2.92 -20.71 -3.26
C VAL A 493 3.10 -22.20 -3.53
N ARG A 494 4.35 -22.70 -3.43
CA ARG A 494 4.63 -24.14 -3.49
C ARG A 494 3.92 -24.92 -2.40
N LEU A 495 3.86 -24.37 -1.19
CA LEU A 495 3.14 -25.01 -0.09
C LEU A 495 1.64 -25.02 -0.37
N ALA A 496 1.04 -23.88 -0.72
CA ALA A 496 -0.39 -23.77 -1.02
C ALA A 496 -0.84 -24.74 -2.13
N LEU A 497 -0.12 -24.80 -3.25
CA LEU A 497 -0.43 -25.70 -4.36
C LEU A 497 -0.23 -27.18 -4.01
N ARG A 498 0.74 -27.51 -3.14
CA ARG A 498 0.93 -28.88 -2.62
C ARG A 498 -0.19 -29.30 -1.68
N LEU A 499 -0.64 -28.40 -0.81
CA LEU A 499 -1.74 -28.66 0.12
C LEU A 499 -3.05 -28.88 -0.64
N HIS A 500 -3.33 -28.05 -1.63
CA HIS A 500 -4.52 -28.24 -2.46
C HIS A 500 -4.50 -29.53 -3.28
N ARG A 501 -3.35 -29.91 -3.86
CA ARG A 501 -3.22 -31.22 -4.53
C ARG A 501 -3.60 -32.38 -3.60
N LYS A 502 -3.28 -32.29 -2.30
CA LYS A 502 -3.67 -33.30 -1.32
C LYS A 502 -5.18 -33.27 -1.05
N ILE A 503 -5.78 -32.09 -0.98
CA ILE A 503 -7.22 -31.90 -0.76
C ILE A 503 -8.05 -32.36 -1.98
N TYR A 504 -7.67 -31.94 -3.19
CA TYR A 504 -8.33 -32.35 -4.43
C TYR A 504 -8.25 -33.87 -4.65
N LYS A 505 -7.10 -34.49 -4.33
CA LYS A 505 -6.99 -35.96 -4.31
C LYS A 505 -7.86 -36.62 -3.23
N SER A 506 -8.13 -35.95 -2.12
CA SER A 506 -9.02 -36.48 -1.06
C SER A 506 -10.50 -36.33 -1.38
N GLN A 507 -10.91 -35.35 -2.20
CA GLN A 507 -12.30 -35.23 -2.66
C GLN A 507 -12.72 -36.38 -3.60
N ASN A 508 -11.77 -37.12 -4.18
CA ASN A 508 -12.01 -38.31 -4.99
C ASN A 508 -11.81 -39.64 -4.22
N ILE A 509 -11.60 -39.62 -2.90
CA ILE A 509 -11.36 -40.83 -2.11
C ILE A 509 -12.14 -40.77 -0.78
N THR A 510 -13.16 -41.61 -0.65
CA THR A 510 -13.94 -41.87 0.56
C THR A 510 -13.13 -42.62 1.64
N LYS A 511 -12.06 -42.02 2.19
CA LYS A 511 -11.34 -42.59 3.34
C LYS A 511 -11.17 -41.62 4.52
N LYS A 512 -11.75 -42.07 5.64
CA LYS A 512 -11.82 -41.49 7.00
C LYS A 512 -10.46 -41.07 7.59
N GLU A 513 -9.34 -41.52 7.04
CA GLU A 513 -7.98 -41.25 7.54
C GLU A 513 -7.46 -39.82 7.29
N TYR A 514 -7.97 -39.12 6.26
CA TYR A 514 -7.49 -37.76 5.93
C TYR A 514 -8.12 -36.64 6.77
N PHE A 515 -9.31 -36.87 7.33
CA PHE A 515 -9.98 -35.90 8.22
C PHE A 515 -9.14 -35.58 9.47
N ASN A 516 -8.32 -36.54 9.93
CA ASN A 516 -7.42 -36.34 11.07
C ASN A 516 -6.12 -35.60 10.72
N GLN A 517 -5.73 -35.55 9.44
CA GLN A 517 -4.50 -34.90 8.99
C GLN A 517 -4.70 -33.44 8.56
N ILE A 518 -5.91 -33.08 8.11
CA ILE A 518 -6.27 -31.70 7.72
C ILE A 518 -6.02 -30.72 8.88
N PRO A 519 -6.44 -30.99 10.14
CA PRO A 519 -6.13 -30.12 11.28
C PRO A 519 -4.63 -29.95 11.54
N LEU A 520 -3.83 -31.02 11.44
CA LEU A 520 -2.36 -30.97 11.62
C LEU A 520 -1.65 -30.16 10.54
N ILE A 521 -2.10 -30.31 9.29
CA ILE A 521 -1.61 -29.56 8.14
C ILE A 521 -1.99 -28.08 8.27
N LEU A 522 -3.23 -27.79 8.67
CA LEU A 522 -3.71 -26.44 8.96
C LEU A 522 -2.94 -25.82 10.12
N MET A 523 -2.70 -26.56 11.20
CA MET A 523 -1.95 -26.07 12.37
C MET A 523 -0.49 -25.74 12.03
N LYS A 524 0.13 -26.50 11.13
CA LYS A 524 1.48 -26.23 10.61
C LYS A 524 1.50 -25.00 9.69
N ALA A 525 0.50 -24.84 8.82
CA ALA A 525 0.32 -23.66 7.99
C ALA A 525 -0.01 -22.40 8.80
N LEU A 526 -0.73 -22.52 9.92
CA LEU A 526 -1.07 -21.44 10.83
C LEU A 526 0.11 -20.98 11.68
N LYS A 527 1.02 -21.88 12.05
CA LYS A 527 2.27 -21.54 12.78
C LYS A 527 3.23 -20.67 11.96
N ASP A 528 3.29 -20.86 10.64
CA ASP A 528 4.30 -20.22 9.77
C ASP A 528 3.85 -18.88 9.16
N SER A 529 2.65 -18.38 9.51
CA SER A 529 1.97 -17.44 8.63
C SER A 529 0.95 -16.56 9.38
N PHE A 530 1.41 -15.44 9.94
CA PHE A 530 0.53 -14.47 10.60
C PHE A 530 0.45 -13.14 9.83
N ARG A 531 -0.80 -12.76 9.52
CA ARG A 531 -1.37 -11.43 9.19
C ARG A 531 -1.82 -11.07 7.77
N GLN A 532 -1.46 -11.78 6.70
CA GLN A 532 -2.13 -11.60 5.38
C GLN A 532 -2.60 -12.90 4.74
N LYS A 533 -2.07 -14.03 5.19
CA LYS A 533 -2.32 -15.34 4.62
C LYS A 533 -3.64 -15.98 5.09
N TYR A 534 -4.14 -15.57 6.26
CA TYR A 534 -5.32 -16.19 6.90
C TYR A 534 -6.63 -16.02 6.10
N LEU A 535 -6.80 -14.91 5.37
CA LEU A 535 -8.05 -14.63 4.66
C LEU A 535 -8.21 -15.50 3.39
N ILE A 536 -7.11 -15.71 2.66
CA ILE A 536 -7.07 -16.59 1.48
C ILE A 536 -7.31 -18.03 1.89
N TYR A 537 -6.66 -18.50 2.96
CA TYR A 537 -6.90 -19.85 3.51
C TYR A 537 -8.32 -20.00 4.08
N LYS A 538 -8.88 -18.97 4.73
CA LYS A 538 -10.24 -19.00 5.31
C LYS A 538 -11.32 -19.04 4.22
N LEU A 539 -11.21 -18.23 3.17
CA LEU A 539 -12.14 -18.26 2.02
C LEU A 539 -12.08 -19.61 1.31
N PHE A 540 -10.88 -20.16 1.16
CA PHE A 540 -10.65 -21.46 0.56
C PHE A 540 -11.19 -22.64 1.40
N ILE A 541 -11.06 -22.58 2.73
CA ILE A 541 -11.64 -23.57 3.65
C ILE A 541 -13.17 -23.49 3.66
N LEU A 542 -13.75 -22.29 3.63
CA LEU A 542 -15.20 -22.11 3.59
C LEU A 542 -15.83 -22.61 2.28
N ASP A 543 -15.10 -22.54 1.18
CA ASP A 543 -15.54 -23.05 -0.13
C ASP A 543 -15.45 -24.59 -0.21
N ILE A 544 -14.49 -25.19 0.51
CA ILE A 544 -14.37 -26.65 0.67
C ILE A 544 -15.43 -27.21 1.64
N ILE A 545 -15.81 -26.48 2.68
CA ILE A 545 -16.84 -26.92 3.66
C ILE A 545 -18.26 -26.81 3.08
N LYS A 546 -18.47 -25.95 2.08
CA LYS A 546 -19.79 -25.76 1.42
C LYS A 546 -20.07 -26.74 0.28
N LYS A 547 -19.08 -27.51 -0.17
CA LYS A 547 -19.20 -28.61 -1.13
C LYS A 547 -19.09 -29.92 -0.38
#